data_AF-A0A7J6AKW4-F1
#
_entry.id   AF-A0A7J6AKW4-F1
#
_cell.length_a   1.000
_cell.length_b   1.000
_cell.length_c   1.000
_cell.angle_alpha   90.00
_cell.angle_beta   90.00
_cell.angle_gamma   90.00
#
_symmetry.space_group_name_H-M   'P 1'
#
loop_
_entity.id
_entity.type
_entity.pdbx_description
1 polymer ?
#
loop_
_entity_poly.entity_id
_entity_poly.type
_entity_poly.pdbx_seq_one_letter_code
_entity_poly.pdbx_strand_id
1 'polypeptide(L)'
;MNRTSLRSDGDDVAVLREQLCDLWCRKELEALRLQAVSGFSRFRSPLAGLLTLLDGCPGVQKSRSTTLGQILLTEFVRWRRGRARVSVKELEDEEEKRNLQLQALELITASPQACMDLLLEIYELKSLEKSLLLEHVAFLQISRCFREAAVLGMKLGLQEELHMEQMCVPLILMDKLSLAEAYVQDHVDLQQRLIRLLDSWCSPDFNLENVRRQFPCLSLSKHQTDLIQSKMLVRHVFRLMEKFNIDPGLCVNAVYKRKLDSLRFLMYKRFGEKNMSEENWRDHVQVTVEGSVDLQVVLVELLVKHCGLKVAAQWAKHYRVPRDRLPMGVWDTMEILSSSQL
;
A
#
# COMPACT_ATOMS: atom_id res chain seq x y z
N MET A 1 0.12 -58.26 30.47
CA MET A 1 0.84 -56.97 30.34
C MET A 1 0.85 -56.57 28.87
N ASN A 2 -0.25 -55.96 28.40
CA ASN A 2 -0.34 -55.47 27.03
C ASN A 2 0.26 -54.07 26.99
N ARG A 3 1.41 -53.95 26.31
CA ARG A 3 1.99 -52.67 25.90
C ARG A 3 1.05 -52.06 24.85
N THR A 4 0.05 -51.30 25.31
CA THR A 4 -0.53 -50.22 24.53
C THR A 4 0.59 -49.23 24.24
N SER A 5 1.20 -49.41 23.07
CA SER A 5 2.10 -48.43 22.46
C SER A 5 1.33 -47.11 22.39
N LEU A 6 1.74 -46.15 23.23
CA LEU A 6 1.43 -44.75 23.07
C LEU A 6 1.99 -44.32 21.72
N ARG A 7 1.19 -44.48 20.66
CA ARG A 7 1.40 -43.68 19.44
C ARG A 7 1.26 -42.23 19.88
N SER A 8 2.33 -41.46 19.67
CA SER A 8 2.29 -40.04 19.92
C SER A 8 1.23 -39.43 18.99
N ASP A 9 0.39 -38.51 19.48
CA ASP A 9 -0.63 -37.86 18.65
C ASP A 9 0.00 -37.20 17.39
N GLY A 10 1.30 -36.90 17.41
CA GLY A 10 2.06 -36.35 16.29
C GLY A 10 2.27 -37.31 15.11
N ASP A 11 2.49 -38.60 15.36
CA ASP A 11 2.70 -39.60 14.29
C ASP A 11 1.43 -39.80 13.45
N ASP A 12 0.26 -39.81 14.09
CA ASP A 12 -1.02 -39.97 13.41
C ASP A 12 -1.39 -38.72 12.57
N VAL A 13 -0.99 -37.51 12.99
CA VAL A 13 -1.21 -36.27 12.20
C VAL A 13 -0.29 -36.20 10.98
N ALA A 14 0.96 -36.64 11.11
CA ALA A 14 1.90 -36.70 9.99
C ALA A 14 1.40 -37.66 8.89
N VAL A 15 0.96 -38.87 9.27
CA VAL A 15 0.40 -39.85 8.34
C VAL A 15 -0.86 -39.31 7.65
N LEU A 16 -1.76 -38.67 8.40
CA LEU A 16 -2.95 -38.05 7.81
C LEU A 16 -2.59 -36.96 6.79
N ARG A 17 -1.56 -36.16 7.08
CA ARG A 17 -1.07 -35.10 6.19
C ARG A 17 -0.56 -35.65 4.87
N GLU A 18 0.26 -36.71 4.92
CA GLU A 18 0.77 -37.38 3.71
C GLU A 18 -0.38 -37.90 2.83
N GLN A 19 -1.37 -38.55 3.44
CA GLN A 19 -2.56 -39.04 2.72
C GLN A 19 -3.35 -37.90 2.07
N LEU A 20 -3.56 -36.79 2.79
CA LEU A 20 -4.27 -35.63 2.26
C LEU A 20 -3.48 -34.94 1.13
N CYS A 21 -2.15 -34.86 1.25
CA CYS A 21 -1.26 -34.38 0.20
C CYS A 21 -1.34 -35.26 -1.05
N ASP A 22 -1.36 -36.58 -0.90
CA ASP A 22 -1.47 -37.51 -2.03
C ASP A 22 -2.80 -37.35 -2.76
N LEU A 23 -3.92 -37.31 -2.02
CA LEU A 23 -5.26 -37.08 -2.58
C LEU A 23 -5.34 -35.72 -3.29
N TRP A 24 -4.69 -34.70 -2.73
CA TRP A 24 -4.60 -33.36 -3.33
C TRP A 24 -3.79 -33.35 -4.63
N CYS A 25 -2.70 -34.11 -4.68
CA CYS A 25 -1.89 -34.29 -5.88
C CYS A 25 -2.66 -35.02 -6.99
N ARG A 26 -3.47 -36.03 -6.62
CA ARG A 26 -4.34 -36.80 -7.54
C ARG A 26 -5.64 -36.08 -7.92
N LYS A 27 -5.94 -34.93 -7.32
CA LYS A 27 -7.18 -34.14 -7.49
C LYS A 27 -8.45 -34.89 -7.05
N GLU A 28 -8.33 -35.81 -6.11
CA GLU A 28 -9.44 -36.58 -5.55
C GLU A 28 -10.12 -35.81 -4.42
N LEU A 29 -10.80 -34.70 -4.78
CA LEU A 29 -11.31 -33.73 -3.79
C LEU A 29 -12.35 -34.30 -2.83
N GLU A 30 -13.28 -35.13 -3.29
CA GLU A 30 -14.30 -35.72 -2.42
C GLU A 30 -13.70 -36.69 -1.40
N ALA A 31 -12.77 -37.54 -1.84
CA ALA A 31 -12.03 -38.43 -0.95
C ALA A 31 -11.20 -37.65 0.08
N LEU A 32 -10.57 -36.55 -0.35
CA LEU A 32 -9.82 -35.65 0.52
C LEU A 32 -10.72 -35.04 1.60
N ARG A 33 -11.91 -34.55 1.24
CA ARG A 33 -12.86 -33.96 2.20
C ARG A 33 -13.32 -34.98 3.23
N LEU A 34 -13.69 -36.19 2.78
CA LEU A 34 -14.11 -37.28 3.68
C LEU A 34 -12.97 -37.66 4.65
N GLN A 35 -11.75 -37.78 4.14
CA GLN A 35 -10.59 -38.11 4.96
C GLN A 35 -10.24 -37.00 5.95
N ALA A 36 -10.37 -35.73 5.56
CA ALA A 36 -10.17 -34.59 6.45
C ALA A 36 -11.18 -34.60 7.60
N VAL A 37 -12.47 -34.76 7.31
CA VAL A 37 -13.55 -34.82 8.31
C VAL A 37 -13.37 -36.00 9.28
N SER A 38 -12.99 -37.16 8.76
CA SER A 38 -12.65 -38.34 9.55
C SER A 38 -11.46 -38.06 10.47
N GLY A 39 -10.40 -37.44 9.93
CA GLY A 39 -9.23 -37.01 10.68
C GLY A 39 -9.54 -36.06 11.83
N PHE A 40 -10.32 -35.00 11.56
CA PHE A 40 -10.72 -34.01 12.59
C PHE A 40 -11.45 -34.65 13.76
N SER A 41 -12.27 -35.67 13.50
CA SER A 41 -13.03 -36.40 14.53
C SER A 41 -12.17 -37.32 15.38
N ARG A 42 -10.95 -37.65 14.93
CA ARG A 42 -9.99 -38.51 15.64
C ARG A 42 -9.02 -37.74 16.52
N PHE A 43 -8.87 -36.44 16.31
CA PHE A 43 -7.99 -35.60 17.11
C PHE A 43 -8.49 -35.47 18.55
N ARG A 44 -7.58 -35.58 19.52
CA ARG A 44 -7.90 -35.33 20.94
C ARG A 44 -8.23 -33.86 21.18
N SER A 45 -7.39 -32.97 20.63
CA SER A 45 -7.65 -31.54 20.54
C SER A 45 -7.78 -31.16 19.06
N PRO A 46 -9.01 -31.00 18.52
CA PRO A 46 -9.22 -30.71 17.11
C PRO A 46 -8.61 -29.39 16.65
N LEU A 47 -8.56 -28.38 17.54
CA LEU A 47 -7.95 -27.08 17.25
C LEU A 47 -6.42 -27.20 17.15
N ALA A 48 -5.76 -27.81 18.13
CA ALA A 48 -4.32 -28.05 18.06
C ALA A 48 -3.93 -28.94 16.86
N GLY A 49 -4.69 -30.02 16.64
CA GLY A 49 -4.47 -30.94 15.53
C GLY A 49 -4.60 -30.28 14.16
N LEU A 50 -5.51 -29.31 14.01
CA LEU A 50 -5.62 -28.52 12.78
C LEU A 50 -4.37 -27.67 12.53
N LEU A 51 -3.83 -26.99 13.55
CA LEU A 51 -2.60 -26.19 13.41
C LEU A 51 -1.42 -27.06 13.02
N THR A 52 -1.24 -28.19 13.71
CA THR A 52 -0.18 -29.15 13.38
C THR A 52 -0.31 -29.70 11.96
N LEU A 53 -1.54 -29.93 11.49
CA LEU A 53 -1.80 -30.38 10.13
C LEU A 53 -1.43 -29.30 9.08
N LEU A 54 -1.74 -28.04 9.37
CA LEU A 54 -1.47 -26.90 8.48
C LEU A 54 0.01 -26.56 8.37
N ASP A 55 0.77 -26.66 9.47
CA ASP A 55 2.17 -26.23 9.56
C ASP A 55 3.11 -26.90 8.53
N GLY A 56 2.84 -28.15 8.12
CA GLY A 56 3.60 -28.81 7.05
C GLY A 56 2.80 -29.07 5.78
N CYS A 57 1.72 -28.35 5.54
CA CYS A 57 1.09 -28.37 4.23
C CYS A 57 1.98 -27.64 3.22
N PRO A 58 2.17 -28.18 1.98
CA PRO A 58 2.96 -27.50 0.97
C PRO A 58 2.38 -26.11 0.66
N GLY A 59 3.22 -25.09 0.85
CA GLY A 59 2.89 -23.70 0.57
C GLY A 59 2.49 -23.47 -0.90
N VAL A 60 1.67 -22.44 -1.10
CA VAL A 60 1.07 -21.98 -2.38
C VAL A 60 1.93 -22.36 -3.60
N GLN A 61 1.57 -23.44 -4.31
CA GLN A 61 2.05 -23.59 -5.67
C GLN A 61 1.46 -22.42 -6.47
N LYS A 62 2.34 -21.60 -7.07
CA LYS A 62 2.06 -20.30 -7.72
C LYS A 62 0.99 -20.33 -8.83
N SER A 63 0.35 -21.47 -9.11
CA SER A 63 -0.64 -21.68 -10.16
C SER A 63 -2.03 -22.14 -9.68
N ARG A 64 -2.26 -22.42 -8.39
CA ARG A 64 -3.56 -22.90 -7.89
C ARG A 64 -4.31 -21.81 -7.12
N SER A 65 -5.57 -21.58 -7.47
CA SER A 65 -6.48 -20.62 -6.81
C SER A 65 -6.91 -21.05 -5.40
N THR A 66 -6.85 -22.35 -5.10
CA THR A 66 -7.13 -22.94 -3.78
C THR A 66 -5.95 -23.79 -3.34
N THR A 67 -5.47 -23.57 -2.12
CA THR A 67 -4.42 -24.36 -1.48
C THR A 67 -5.01 -25.52 -0.69
N LEU A 68 -4.21 -26.54 -0.39
CA LEU A 68 -4.62 -27.62 0.52
C LEU A 68 -5.05 -27.05 1.87
N GLY A 69 -4.27 -26.11 2.42
CA GLY A 69 -4.59 -25.44 3.69
C GLY A 69 -5.95 -24.73 3.67
N GLN A 70 -6.30 -24.06 2.57
CA GLN A 70 -7.60 -23.40 2.44
C GLN A 70 -8.76 -24.41 2.46
N ILE A 71 -8.59 -25.56 1.81
CA ILE A 71 -9.60 -26.63 1.81
C ILE A 71 -9.77 -27.18 3.22
N LEU A 72 -8.65 -27.50 3.90
CA LEU A 72 -8.70 -28.02 5.27
C LEU A 72 -9.37 -27.05 6.24
N LEU A 73 -9.04 -25.76 6.18
CA LEU A 73 -9.69 -24.73 6.97
C LEU A 73 -11.20 -24.64 6.66
N THR A 74 -11.58 -24.70 5.38
CA THR A 74 -12.99 -24.64 4.97
C THR A 74 -13.77 -25.86 5.46
N GLU A 75 -13.23 -27.06 5.28
CA GLU A 75 -13.88 -28.29 5.76
C GLU A 75 -13.92 -28.33 7.29
N PHE A 76 -12.91 -27.79 7.98
CA PHE A 76 -12.93 -27.69 9.43
C PHE A 76 -14.07 -26.78 9.91
N VAL A 77 -14.27 -25.61 9.29
CA VAL A 77 -15.40 -24.72 9.59
C VAL A 77 -16.75 -25.41 9.35
N ARG A 78 -16.87 -26.21 8.27
CA ARG A 78 -18.09 -26.98 8.01
C ARG A 78 -18.31 -28.09 9.03
N TRP A 79 -17.25 -28.83 9.36
CA TRP A 79 -17.29 -29.96 10.29
C TRP A 79 -17.61 -29.53 11.72
N ARG A 80 -17.10 -28.37 12.16
CA ARG A 80 -17.38 -27.84 13.50
C ARG A 80 -18.79 -27.26 13.63
N ARG A 81 -19.49 -26.98 12.52
CA ARG A 81 -20.84 -26.40 12.54
C ARG A 81 -21.80 -27.34 13.27
N GLY A 82 -22.33 -26.90 14.41
CA GLY A 82 -23.18 -27.70 15.30
C GLY A 82 -22.44 -28.44 16.43
N ARG A 83 -21.13 -28.24 16.58
CA ARG A 83 -20.31 -28.77 17.68
C ARG A 83 -19.77 -27.62 18.53
N ALA A 84 -20.53 -27.22 19.56
CA ALA A 84 -20.15 -26.12 20.45
C ALA A 84 -18.75 -26.33 21.06
N ARG A 85 -18.47 -27.57 21.51
CA ARG A 85 -17.20 -28.03 22.14
C ARG A 85 -15.92 -27.86 21.31
N VAL A 86 -16.01 -27.44 20.05
CA VAL A 86 -14.84 -27.20 19.19
C VAL A 86 -14.73 -25.69 18.90
N SER A 87 -14.63 -24.93 19.98
CA SER A 87 -14.48 -23.48 19.95
C SER A 87 -13.42 -23.05 20.96
N VAL A 88 -12.62 -22.06 20.57
CA VAL A 88 -11.64 -21.45 21.48
C VAL A 88 -12.33 -20.84 22.72
N LYS A 89 -13.58 -20.37 22.61
CA LYS A 89 -14.35 -19.83 23.75
C LYS A 89 -14.64 -20.84 24.85
N GLU A 90 -14.68 -22.12 24.51
CA GLU A 90 -15.05 -23.19 25.44
C GLU A 90 -13.84 -23.84 26.11
N LEU A 91 -12.62 -23.40 25.78
CA LEU A 91 -11.41 -23.84 26.45
C LEU A 91 -11.33 -23.18 27.84
N GLU A 92 -11.20 -23.98 28.89
CA GLU A 92 -11.06 -23.51 30.27
C GLU A 92 -9.63 -22.99 30.56
N ASP A 93 -8.64 -23.56 29.88
CA ASP A 93 -7.23 -23.17 30.02
C ASP A 93 -6.92 -21.97 29.12
N GLU A 94 -6.80 -20.79 29.73
CA GLU A 94 -6.46 -19.54 29.06
C GLU A 94 -5.02 -19.55 28.48
N GLU A 95 -4.11 -20.35 29.02
CA GLU A 95 -2.77 -20.53 28.47
C GLU A 95 -2.80 -21.38 27.20
N GLU A 96 -3.53 -22.50 27.21
CA GLU A 96 -3.74 -23.32 26.01
C GLU A 96 -4.40 -22.50 24.89
N LYS A 97 -5.47 -21.78 25.22
CA LYS A 97 -6.18 -20.88 24.29
C LYS A 97 -5.25 -19.86 23.65
N ARG A 98 -4.46 -19.16 24.47
CA ARG A 98 -3.49 -18.16 23.98
C ARG A 98 -2.42 -18.80 23.09
N ASN A 99 -1.90 -19.97 23.46
CA ASN A 99 -0.91 -20.69 22.66
C ASN A 99 -1.48 -21.08 21.28
N LEU A 100 -2.72 -21.56 21.21
CA LEU A 100 -3.40 -21.85 19.94
C LEU A 100 -3.57 -20.60 19.09
N GLN A 101 -3.93 -19.46 19.69
CA GLN A 101 -4.07 -18.19 18.99
C GLN A 101 -2.72 -17.68 18.43
N LEU A 102 -1.64 -17.78 19.20
CA LEU A 102 -0.29 -17.42 18.76
C LEU A 102 0.19 -18.31 17.60
N GLN A 103 0.01 -19.62 17.70
CA GLN A 103 0.34 -20.56 16.62
C GLN A 103 -0.50 -20.28 15.35
N ALA A 104 -1.78 -19.93 15.52
CA ALA A 104 -2.62 -19.54 14.39
C ALA A 104 -2.14 -18.24 13.72
N LEU A 105 -1.62 -17.27 14.49
CA LEU A 105 -1.01 -16.06 13.95
C LEU A 105 0.25 -16.38 13.13
N GLU A 106 1.12 -17.28 13.62
CA GLU A 106 2.33 -17.67 12.88
C GLU A 106 2.03 -18.19 11.47
N LEU A 107 0.91 -18.91 11.29
CA LEU A 107 0.43 -19.41 10.00
C LEU A 107 -0.06 -18.32 9.03
N ILE A 108 -0.26 -17.08 9.50
CA ILE A 108 -0.65 -15.95 8.63
C ILE A 108 0.51 -15.54 7.72
N THR A 109 1.75 -15.87 8.09
CA THR A 109 2.96 -15.58 7.32
C THR A 109 2.89 -16.25 5.93
N ALA A 110 2.73 -15.45 4.87
CA ALA A 110 2.57 -15.90 3.48
C ALA A 110 1.29 -16.69 3.12
N SER A 111 0.25 -16.63 3.97
CA SER A 111 -1.05 -17.25 3.67
C SER A 111 -1.90 -16.40 2.71
N PRO A 112 -2.65 -17.03 1.78
CA PRO A 112 -3.69 -16.32 1.03
C PRO A 112 -4.71 -15.66 1.97
N GLN A 113 -5.28 -14.52 1.56
CA GLN A 113 -6.25 -13.76 2.36
C GLN A 113 -7.44 -14.61 2.85
N ALA A 114 -7.90 -15.56 2.03
CA ALA A 114 -8.98 -16.47 2.41
C ALA A 114 -8.62 -17.40 3.59
N CYS A 115 -7.34 -17.82 3.69
CA CYS A 115 -6.89 -18.59 4.85
C CYS A 115 -6.84 -17.74 6.11
N MET A 116 -6.37 -16.48 5.99
CA MET A 116 -6.35 -15.53 7.11
C MET A 116 -7.75 -15.32 7.69
N ASP A 117 -8.77 -15.16 6.85
CA ASP A 117 -10.16 -15.02 7.30
C ASP A 117 -10.65 -16.21 8.12
N LEU A 118 -10.34 -17.43 7.65
CA LEU A 118 -10.71 -18.66 8.35
C LEU A 118 -9.94 -18.81 9.66
N LEU A 119 -8.66 -18.44 9.71
CA LEU A 119 -7.87 -18.47 10.95
C LEU A 119 -8.39 -17.46 11.99
N LEU A 120 -8.71 -16.25 11.56
CA LEU A 120 -9.33 -15.22 12.41
C LEU A 120 -10.67 -15.71 13.00
N GLU A 121 -11.47 -16.44 12.22
CA GLU A 121 -12.77 -16.99 12.66
C GLU A 121 -12.63 -18.22 13.57
N ILE A 122 -11.78 -19.18 13.20
CA ILE A 122 -11.63 -20.44 13.95
C ILE A 122 -11.03 -20.17 15.33
N TYR A 123 -9.97 -19.36 15.38
CA TYR A 123 -9.20 -19.07 16.59
C TYR A 123 -9.62 -17.79 17.29
N GLU A 124 -10.63 -17.09 16.78
CA GLU A 124 -11.17 -15.86 17.34
C GLU A 124 -10.08 -14.82 17.68
N LEU A 125 -9.13 -14.64 16.76
CA LEU A 125 -7.91 -13.85 17.02
C LEU A 125 -8.18 -12.39 17.41
N LYS A 126 -9.39 -11.89 17.15
CA LYS A 126 -9.87 -10.58 17.64
C LYS A 126 -9.96 -10.50 19.18
N SER A 127 -10.09 -11.62 19.87
CA SER A 127 -10.16 -11.68 21.33
C SER A 127 -8.77 -11.72 21.99
N LEU A 128 -7.71 -11.89 21.21
CA LEU A 128 -6.34 -11.92 21.74
C LEU A 128 -5.93 -10.52 22.23
N GLU A 129 -5.02 -10.47 23.20
CA GLU A 129 -4.47 -9.21 23.70
C GLU A 129 -3.91 -8.34 22.57
N LYS A 130 -4.30 -7.06 22.60
CA LYS A 130 -3.93 -6.09 21.56
C LYS A 130 -2.42 -5.92 21.41
N SER A 131 -1.66 -5.99 22.50
CA SER A 131 -0.19 -5.96 22.51
C SER A 131 0.41 -7.08 21.66
N LEU A 132 -0.04 -8.31 21.85
CA LEU A 132 0.42 -9.49 21.10
C LEU A 132 0.07 -9.38 19.60
N LEU A 133 -1.09 -8.82 19.28
CA LEU A 133 -1.48 -8.55 17.90
C LEU A 133 -0.56 -7.52 17.24
N LEU A 134 -0.21 -6.45 17.94
CA LEU A 134 0.73 -5.43 17.46
C LEU A 134 2.15 -6.00 17.29
N GLU A 135 2.61 -6.82 18.24
CA GLU A 135 3.89 -7.53 18.14
C GLU A 135 3.94 -8.44 16.91
N HIS A 136 2.85 -9.17 16.64
CA HIS A 136 2.77 -10.01 15.45
C HIS A 136 2.76 -9.19 14.15
N VAL A 137 2.07 -8.04 14.11
CA VAL A 137 2.14 -7.13 12.96
C VAL A 137 3.58 -6.64 12.73
N ALA A 138 4.30 -6.29 13.80
CA ALA A 138 5.72 -5.92 13.71
C ALA A 138 6.59 -7.09 13.21
N PHE A 139 6.33 -8.32 13.67
CA PHE A 139 6.98 -9.52 13.16
C PHE A 139 6.74 -9.70 11.64
N LEU A 140 5.51 -9.50 11.15
CA LEU A 140 5.21 -9.58 9.72
C LEU A 140 5.97 -8.52 8.92
N GLN A 141 6.16 -7.30 9.45
CA GLN A 141 6.97 -6.27 8.81
C GLN A 141 8.45 -6.66 8.72
N ILE A 142 9.03 -7.17 9.81
CA ILE A 142 10.42 -7.67 9.84
C ILE A 142 10.60 -8.83 8.86
N SER A 143 9.60 -9.72 8.79
CA SER A 143 9.53 -10.86 7.86
C SER A 143 9.18 -10.47 6.42
N ARG A 144 9.01 -9.16 6.13
CA ARG A 144 8.72 -8.60 4.80
C ARG A 144 7.35 -9.01 4.24
N CYS A 145 6.44 -9.47 5.10
CA CYS A 145 5.05 -9.79 4.79
C CYS A 145 4.17 -8.54 4.90
N PHE A 146 4.53 -7.47 4.18
CA PHE A 146 3.86 -6.16 4.26
C PHE A 146 2.38 -6.21 3.86
N ARG A 147 2.03 -7.09 2.91
CA ARG A 147 0.64 -7.27 2.49
C ARG A 147 -0.18 -7.87 3.64
N GLU A 148 0.34 -8.94 4.22
CA GLU A 148 -0.29 -9.68 5.30
C GLU A 148 -0.43 -8.79 6.53
N ALA A 149 0.61 -8.03 6.87
CA ALA A 149 0.59 -7.05 7.96
C ALA A 149 -0.53 -6.02 7.78
N ALA A 150 -0.66 -5.43 6.58
CA ALA A 150 -1.70 -4.44 6.31
C ALA A 150 -3.11 -5.04 6.35
N VAL A 151 -3.31 -6.22 5.77
CA VAL A 151 -4.61 -6.90 5.77
C VAL A 151 -5.01 -7.32 7.19
N LEU A 152 -4.06 -7.86 7.97
CA LEU A 152 -4.29 -8.22 9.35
C LEU A 152 -4.66 -6.99 10.19
N GLY A 153 -3.91 -5.90 10.05
CA GLY A 153 -4.18 -4.63 10.71
C GLY A 153 -5.60 -4.11 10.44
N MET A 154 -6.04 -4.13 9.17
CA MET A 154 -7.41 -3.74 8.80
C MET A 154 -8.47 -4.67 9.42
N LYS A 155 -8.29 -5.99 9.32
CA LYS A 155 -9.30 -6.96 9.78
C LYS A 155 -9.48 -6.95 11.30
N LEU A 156 -8.42 -6.59 12.02
CA LEU A 156 -8.40 -6.49 13.47
C LEU A 156 -8.68 -5.06 13.98
N GLY A 157 -8.79 -4.07 13.09
CA GLY A 157 -9.04 -2.67 13.48
C GLY A 157 -7.87 -2.03 14.23
N LEU A 158 -6.64 -2.31 13.82
CA LEU A 158 -5.41 -1.86 14.49
C LEU A 158 -4.81 -0.59 13.87
N GLN A 159 -5.43 0.00 12.84
CA GLN A 159 -4.79 1.06 12.05
C GLN A 159 -4.44 2.33 12.84
N GLU A 160 -5.18 2.66 13.90
CA GLU A 160 -4.94 3.84 14.72
C GLU A 160 -3.67 3.72 15.60
N GLU A 161 -3.24 2.50 15.89
CA GLU A 161 -2.08 2.19 16.74
C GLU A 161 -0.82 1.93 15.93
N LEU A 162 -0.98 1.70 14.63
CA LEU A 162 0.10 1.36 13.72
C LEU A 162 0.64 2.60 13.01
N HIS A 163 1.95 2.63 12.79
CA HIS A 163 2.57 3.71 12.06
C HIS A 163 2.23 3.62 10.56
N MET A 164 1.34 4.50 10.08
CA MET A 164 0.81 4.46 8.72
C MET A 164 1.90 4.35 7.65
N GLU A 165 2.97 5.13 7.74
CA GLU A 165 4.05 5.16 6.74
C GLU A 165 4.82 3.82 6.70
N GLN A 166 5.00 3.15 7.84
CA GLN A 166 5.64 1.83 7.91
C GLN A 166 4.76 0.72 7.32
N MET A 167 3.45 0.95 7.24
CA MET A 167 2.49 0.05 6.60
C MET A 167 2.33 0.35 5.11
N CYS A 168 2.12 1.62 4.75
CA CYS A 168 1.74 2.05 3.41
C CYS A 168 2.92 2.24 2.47
N VAL A 169 4.07 2.75 2.93
CA VAL A 169 5.23 2.99 2.03
C VAL A 169 5.69 1.69 1.38
N PRO A 170 5.92 0.58 2.10
CA PRO A 170 6.26 -0.69 1.48
C PRO A 170 5.26 -1.13 0.42
N LEU A 171 3.95 -0.95 0.67
CA LEU A 171 2.91 -1.31 -0.28
C LEU A 171 2.97 -0.45 -1.54
N ILE A 172 3.18 0.85 -1.41
CA ILE A 172 3.33 1.76 -2.56
C ILE A 172 4.56 1.37 -3.38
N LEU A 173 5.69 1.12 -2.72
CA LEU A 173 6.92 0.68 -3.36
C LEU A 173 6.73 -0.66 -4.11
N MET A 174 5.88 -1.54 -3.59
CA MET A 174 5.54 -2.83 -4.20
C MET A 174 4.49 -2.74 -5.32
N ASP A 175 4.07 -1.55 -5.76
CA ASP A 175 2.95 -1.34 -6.70
C ASP A 175 1.61 -1.91 -6.16
N LYS A 176 1.34 -1.64 -4.88
CA LYS A 176 0.10 -2.03 -4.19
C LYS A 176 -0.60 -0.82 -3.58
N LEU A 177 -0.62 0.31 -4.29
CA LEU A 177 -1.28 1.54 -3.84
C LEU A 177 -2.76 1.29 -3.48
N SER A 178 -3.47 0.45 -4.23
CA SER A 178 -4.86 0.09 -3.94
C SER A 178 -5.05 -0.54 -2.55
N LEU A 179 -4.06 -1.29 -2.06
CA LEU A 179 -4.10 -1.84 -0.70
C LEU A 179 -3.78 -0.78 0.36
N ALA A 180 -2.85 0.14 0.08
CA ALA A 180 -2.59 1.29 0.96
C ALA A 180 -3.83 2.21 1.06
N GLU A 181 -4.58 2.38 -0.03
CA GLU A 181 -5.86 3.09 -0.01
C GLU A 181 -6.91 2.40 0.85
N ALA A 182 -7.05 1.07 0.69
CA ALA A 182 -7.98 0.31 1.51
C ALA A 182 -7.63 0.41 2.99
N TYR A 183 -6.33 0.42 3.32
CA TYR A 183 -5.83 0.54 4.69
C TYR A 183 -6.30 1.83 5.39
N VAL A 184 -6.33 2.95 4.67
CA VAL A 184 -6.73 4.25 5.22
C VAL A 184 -8.21 4.58 5.00
N GLN A 185 -8.97 3.74 4.30
CA GLN A 185 -10.27 4.09 3.73
C GLN A 185 -11.26 4.61 4.77
N ASP A 186 -11.28 4.06 5.98
CA ASP A 186 -12.25 4.42 7.01
C ASP A 186 -11.67 5.39 8.07
N HIS A 187 -10.45 5.91 7.88
CA HIS A 187 -9.76 6.77 8.83
C HIS A 187 -9.31 8.10 8.19
N VAL A 188 -10.08 9.17 8.43
CA VAL A 188 -9.86 10.51 7.84
C VAL A 188 -8.43 11.03 8.07
N ASP A 189 -7.91 10.87 9.27
CA ASP A 189 -6.55 11.30 9.61
C ASP A 189 -5.48 10.55 8.80
N LEU A 190 -5.69 9.26 8.57
CA LEU A 190 -4.79 8.44 7.78
C LEU A 190 -4.90 8.76 6.28
N GLN A 191 -6.09 9.08 5.78
CA GLN A 191 -6.28 9.54 4.40
C GLN A 191 -5.47 10.82 4.14
N GLN A 192 -5.57 11.81 5.04
CA GLN A 192 -4.81 13.05 4.95
C GLN A 192 -3.29 12.79 5.02
N ARG A 193 -2.83 11.95 5.95
CA ARG A 193 -1.40 11.59 6.04
C ARG A 193 -0.90 10.89 4.79
N LEU A 194 -1.66 9.96 4.22
CA LEU A 194 -1.30 9.25 2.99
C LEU A 194 -1.16 10.22 1.82
N ILE A 195 -2.11 11.15 1.66
CA ILE A 195 -2.06 12.14 0.59
C ILE A 195 -0.88 13.11 0.77
N ARG A 196 -0.65 13.62 1.99
CA ARG A 196 0.52 14.48 2.28
C ARG A 196 1.85 13.77 1.99
N LEU A 197 1.93 12.48 2.32
CA LEU A 197 3.09 11.64 2.00
C LEU A 197 3.30 11.56 0.48
N LEU A 198 2.27 11.23 -0.29
CA LEU A 198 2.38 11.14 -1.76
C LEU A 198 2.67 12.51 -2.40
N ASP A 199 2.11 13.59 -1.87
CA ASP A 199 2.40 14.95 -2.31
C ASP A 199 3.87 15.32 -2.07
N SER A 200 4.43 14.93 -0.91
CA SER A 200 5.86 15.17 -0.63
C SER A 200 6.79 14.50 -1.65
N TRP A 201 6.36 13.40 -2.26
CA TRP A 201 7.09 12.71 -3.32
C TRP A 201 6.95 13.38 -4.70
N CYS A 202 6.06 14.37 -4.82
CA CYS A 202 5.94 15.21 -6.01
C CYS A 202 6.92 16.40 -6.00
N SER A 203 7.60 16.66 -4.87
CA SER A 203 8.60 17.73 -4.73
C SER A 203 9.78 17.52 -5.71
N PRO A 204 10.36 18.61 -6.27
CA PRO A 204 11.58 18.52 -7.08
C PRO A 204 12.78 17.94 -6.32
N ASP A 205 12.81 18.09 -4.99
CA ASP A 205 13.90 17.59 -4.13
C ASP A 205 13.69 16.14 -3.69
N PHE A 206 12.59 15.52 -4.10
CA PHE A 206 12.30 14.14 -3.73
C PHE A 206 13.33 13.18 -4.33
N ASN A 207 13.92 12.36 -3.45
CA ASN A 207 14.84 11.30 -3.83
C ASN A 207 14.33 9.95 -3.33
N LEU A 208 13.93 9.10 -4.27
CA LEU A 208 13.45 7.75 -3.99
C LEU A 208 14.48 6.90 -3.24
N GLU A 209 15.78 7.10 -3.45
CA GLU A 209 16.82 6.32 -2.78
C GLU A 209 16.83 6.58 -1.26
N ASN A 210 16.43 7.77 -0.80
CA ASN A 210 16.28 8.05 0.63
C ASN A 210 15.15 7.23 1.26
N VAL A 211 14.06 7.01 0.53
CA VAL A 211 12.95 6.14 0.96
C VAL A 211 13.38 4.69 0.92
N ARG A 212 14.08 4.25 -0.12
CA ARG A 212 14.58 2.87 -0.25
C ARG A 212 15.54 2.48 0.87
N ARG A 213 16.36 3.40 1.36
CA ARG A 213 17.25 3.15 2.50
C ARG A 213 16.51 2.79 3.79
N GLN A 214 15.26 3.23 3.95
CA GLN A 214 14.42 2.86 5.08
C GLN A 214 13.87 1.43 4.93
N PHE A 215 13.82 0.92 3.69
CA PHE A 215 13.34 -0.43 3.36
C PHE A 215 14.36 -1.19 2.49
N PRO A 216 15.59 -1.44 3.00
CA PRO A 216 16.70 -1.98 2.20
C PRO A 216 16.42 -3.39 1.66
N CYS A 217 15.45 -4.07 2.26
CA CYS A 217 15.03 -5.42 1.93
C CYS A 217 14.05 -5.51 0.74
N LEU A 218 13.52 -4.38 0.27
CA LEU A 218 12.61 -4.33 -0.88
C LEU A 218 13.41 -4.22 -2.18
N SER A 219 13.54 -5.35 -2.90
CA SER A 219 14.08 -5.37 -4.25
C SER A 219 13.04 -4.83 -5.24
N LEU A 220 13.16 -3.55 -5.59
CA LEU A 220 12.28 -2.92 -6.56
C LEU A 220 12.69 -3.28 -7.98
N SER A 221 11.73 -3.74 -8.77
CA SER A 221 11.85 -3.86 -10.21
C SER A 221 11.91 -2.46 -10.87
N LYS A 222 12.36 -2.41 -12.14
CA LYS A 222 12.35 -1.18 -12.94
C LYS A 222 10.93 -0.59 -13.04
N HIS A 223 9.93 -1.44 -13.32
CA HIS A 223 8.52 -1.05 -13.39
C HIS A 223 8.01 -0.37 -12.11
N GLN A 224 8.35 -0.90 -10.93
CA GLN A 224 7.93 -0.31 -9.65
C GLN A 224 8.57 1.06 -9.42
N THR A 225 9.83 1.21 -9.81
CA THR A 225 10.52 2.51 -9.78
C THR A 225 9.83 3.52 -10.72
N ASP A 226 9.40 3.07 -11.90
CA ASP A 226 8.74 3.92 -12.90
C ASP A 226 7.37 4.44 -12.44
N LEU A 227 6.64 3.69 -11.62
CA LEU A 227 5.36 4.13 -11.06
C LEU A 227 5.50 5.21 -9.99
N ILE A 228 6.65 5.26 -9.32
CA ILE A 228 6.99 6.31 -8.37
C ILE A 228 7.55 7.54 -9.11
N GLN A 229 7.56 7.53 -10.45
CA GLN A 229 7.85 8.74 -11.20
C GLN A 229 6.80 9.80 -10.91
N SER A 230 7.31 11.02 -10.77
CA SER A 230 6.53 12.17 -10.33
C SER A 230 5.29 12.47 -11.21
N LYS A 231 5.25 12.06 -12.48
CA LYS A 231 4.03 12.18 -13.32
C LYS A 231 2.90 11.25 -12.88
N MET A 232 3.22 10.00 -12.54
CA MET A 232 2.24 9.01 -12.07
C MET A 232 1.77 9.35 -10.66
N LEU A 233 2.69 9.79 -9.79
CA LEU A 233 2.36 10.25 -8.45
C LEU A 233 1.34 11.39 -8.45
N VAL A 234 1.56 12.43 -9.28
CA VAL A 234 0.59 13.54 -9.42
C VAL A 234 -0.80 13.02 -9.78
N ARG A 235 -0.90 12.11 -10.75
CA ARG A 235 -2.19 11.51 -11.14
C ARG A 235 -2.85 10.77 -9.97
N HIS A 236 -2.07 10.02 -9.20
CA HIS A 236 -2.59 9.31 -8.03
C HIS A 236 -3.04 10.28 -6.93
N VAL A 237 -2.27 11.33 -6.65
CA VAL A 237 -2.63 12.37 -5.68
C VAL A 237 -3.96 13.01 -6.04
N PHE A 238 -4.16 13.48 -7.28
CA PHE A 238 -5.42 14.10 -7.70
C PHE A 238 -6.62 13.15 -7.58
N ARG A 239 -6.48 11.89 -8.02
CA ARG A 239 -7.55 10.89 -7.86
C ARG A 239 -7.89 10.65 -6.39
N LEU A 240 -6.90 10.60 -5.51
CA LEU A 240 -7.13 10.39 -4.07
C LEU A 240 -7.72 11.63 -3.39
N MET A 241 -7.29 12.82 -3.79
CA MET A 241 -7.88 14.08 -3.32
C MET A 241 -9.37 14.11 -3.62
N GLU A 242 -9.77 13.75 -4.84
CA GLU A 242 -11.19 13.65 -5.23
C GLU A 242 -11.91 12.54 -4.43
N LYS A 243 -11.31 11.34 -4.35
CA LYS A 243 -11.91 10.18 -3.66
C LYS A 243 -12.17 10.44 -2.18
N PHE A 244 -11.24 11.10 -1.50
CA PHE A 244 -11.32 11.36 -0.05
C PHE A 244 -11.78 12.80 0.26
N ASN A 245 -12.17 13.57 -0.76
CA ASN A 245 -12.60 14.97 -0.62
C ASN A 245 -11.59 15.84 0.17
N ILE A 246 -10.31 15.76 -0.21
CA ILE A 246 -9.22 16.48 0.45
C ILE A 246 -9.00 17.84 -0.24
N ASP A 247 -8.84 18.88 0.58
CA ASP A 247 -8.53 20.24 0.12
C ASP A 247 -7.23 20.27 -0.72
N PRO A 248 -7.26 20.85 -1.94
CA PRO A 248 -6.06 21.08 -2.75
C PRO A 248 -4.95 21.88 -2.07
N GLY A 249 -5.28 22.71 -1.07
CA GLY A 249 -4.30 23.42 -0.26
C GLY A 249 -3.32 22.50 0.50
N LEU A 250 -3.70 21.23 0.73
CA LEU A 250 -2.84 20.22 1.36
C LEU A 250 -1.86 19.56 0.37
N CYS A 251 -2.02 19.76 -0.94
CA CYS A 251 -1.28 19.06 -2.00
C CYS A 251 -0.49 20.04 -2.88
N VAL A 252 0.34 20.87 -2.24
CA VAL A 252 1.01 21.99 -2.90
C VAL A 252 1.97 21.53 -4.00
N ASN A 253 2.67 20.41 -3.82
CA ASN A 253 3.68 19.95 -4.77
C ASN A 253 3.03 19.38 -6.04
N ALA A 254 2.00 18.55 -5.89
CA ALA A 254 1.27 17.97 -6.99
C ALA A 254 0.51 19.04 -7.79
N VAL A 255 -0.11 20.01 -7.10
CA VAL A 255 -0.78 21.16 -7.74
C VAL A 255 0.22 22.01 -8.50
N TYR A 256 1.35 22.38 -7.88
CA TYR A 256 2.43 23.13 -8.52
C TYR A 256 2.92 22.41 -9.79
N LYS A 257 3.19 21.12 -9.68
CA LYS A 257 3.67 20.32 -10.81
C LYS A 257 2.67 20.26 -11.97
N ARG A 258 1.38 20.09 -11.68
CA ARG A 258 0.33 20.11 -12.73
C ARG A 258 0.26 21.47 -13.43
N LYS A 259 0.34 22.57 -12.66
CA LYS A 259 0.38 23.93 -13.22
C LYS A 259 1.64 24.16 -14.07
N LEU A 260 2.80 23.69 -13.62
CA LEU A 260 4.07 23.75 -14.36
C LEU A 260 3.99 22.99 -15.69
N ASP A 261 3.46 21.77 -15.69
CA ASP A 261 3.30 20.98 -16.92
C ASP A 261 2.30 21.64 -17.89
N SER A 262 1.24 22.25 -17.36
CA SER A 262 0.28 23.05 -18.16
C SER A 262 0.96 24.28 -18.78
N LEU A 263 1.77 25.00 -18.01
CA LEU A 263 2.54 26.14 -18.49
C LEU A 263 3.50 25.73 -19.62
N ARG A 264 4.25 24.62 -19.45
CA ARG A 264 5.14 24.09 -20.48
C ARG A 264 4.39 23.71 -21.75
N PHE A 265 3.21 23.11 -21.62
CA PHE A 265 2.36 22.79 -22.76
C PHE A 265 1.87 24.04 -23.49
N LEU A 266 1.46 25.09 -22.77
CA LEU A 266 1.07 26.38 -23.36
C LEU A 266 2.25 27.01 -24.13
N MET A 267 3.46 26.98 -23.56
CA MET A 267 4.67 27.44 -24.26
C MET A 267 4.93 26.64 -25.54
N TYR A 268 4.80 25.31 -25.49
CA TYR A 268 4.98 24.45 -26.66
C TYR A 268 3.94 24.72 -27.75
N LYS A 269 2.66 24.87 -27.40
CA LYS A 269 1.58 25.19 -28.34
C LYS A 269 1.81 26.54 -29.03
N ARG A 270 2.22 27.56 -28.28
CA ARG A 270 2.43 28.90 -28.82
C ARG A 270 3.70 29.01 -29.66
N PHE A 271 4.84 28.55 -29.16
CA PHE A 271 6.15 28.81 -29.76
C PHE A 271 6.70 27.64 -30.58
N GLY A 272 6.32 26.41 -30.25
CA GLY A 272 6.69 25.21 -31.00
C GLY A 272 5.75 24.96 -32.18
N GLU A 273 4.48 24.67 -31.89
CA GLU A 273 3.48 24.34 -32.93
C GLU A 273 2.89 25.57 -33.63
N LYS A 274 2.96 26.74 -32.99
CA LYS A 274 2.43 28.02 -33.51
C LYS A 274 0.94 27.99 -33.86
N ASN A 275 0.16 27.14 -33.20
CA ASN A 275 -1.29 26.98 -33.43
C ASN A 275 -2.17 27.69 -32.39
N MET A 276 -1.57 28.50 -31.52
CA MET A 276 -2.28 29.27 -30.48
C MET A 276 -2.03 30.78 -30.71
N SER A 277 -3.10 31.57 -30.69
CA SER A 277 -3.03 33.04 -30.74
C SER A 277 -2.41 33.61 -29.47
N GLU A 278 -1.89 34.84 -29.55
CA GLU A 278 -1.26 35.50 -28.39
C GLU A 278 -2.25 35.81 -27.27
N GLU A 279 -3.43 36.32 -27.59
CA GLU A 279 -4.50 36.64 -26.62
C GLU A 279 -4.91 35.38 -25.85
N ASN A 280 -5.26 34.31 -26.56
CA ASN A 280 -5.65 33.04 -25.93
C ASN A 280 -4.53 32.44 -25.07
N TRP A 281 -3.29 32.51 -25.55
CA TRP A 281 -2.14 32.05 -24.77
C TRP A 281 -1.95 32.88 -23.49
N ARG A 282 -2.07 34.21 -23.59
CA ARG A 282 -1.93 35.15 -22.47
C ARG A 282 -2.96 34.86 -21.38
N ASP A 283 -4.23 34.72 -21.74
CA ASP A 283 -5.33 34.46 -20.80
C ASP A 283 -5.10 33.15 -20.03
N HIS A 284 -4.76 32.07 -20.75
CA HIS A 284 -4.48 30.78 -20.12
C HIS A 284 -3.23 30.78 -19.23
N VAL A 285 -2.18 31.49 -19.65
CA VAL A 285 -0.96 31.61 -18.84
C VAL A 285 -1.23 32.39 -17.56
N GLN A 286 -1.98 33.49 -17.63
CA GLN A 286 -2.34 34.29 -16.45
C GLN A 286 -3.03 33.43 -15.39
N VAL A 287 -4.06 32.68 -15.77
CA VAL A 287 -4.76 31.75 -14.84
C VAL A 287 -3.83 30.67 -14.29
N THR A 288 -2.91 30.16 -15.11
CA THR A 288 -2.00 29.07 -14.72
C THR A 288 -1.00 29.50 -13.65
N VAL A 289 -0.40 30.70 -13.81
CA VAL A 289 0.66 31.19 -12.90
C VAL A 289 0.12 32.05 -11.75
N GLU A 290 -1.19 32.31 -11.72
CA GLU A 290 -1.84 33.09 -10.68
C GLU A 290 -1.58 32.49 -9.28
N GLY A 291 -1.23 33.36 -8.34
CA GLY A 291 -0.96 33.02 -6.94
C GLY A 291 0.36 32.29 -6.68
N SER A 292 1.20 32.04 -7.68
CA SER A 292 2.49 31.34 -7.50
C SER A 292 3.66 32.13 -8.09
N VAL A 293 4.46 32.72 -7.20
CA VAL A 293 5.69 33.44 -7.57
C VAL A 293 6.68 32.50 -8.27
N ASP A 294 6.77 31.25 -7.85
CA ASP A 294 7.66 30.26 -8.48
C ASP A 294 7.28 30.01 -9.95
N LEU A 295 6.00 29.85 -10.26
CA LEU A 295 5.55 29.69 -11.65
C LEU A 295 5.73 30.96 -12.47
N GLN A 296 5.59 32.14 -11.86
CA GLN A 296 5.86 33.42 -12.53
C GLN A 296 7.33 33.57 -12.89
N VAL A 297 8.25 33.15 -12.02
CA VAL A 297 9.70 33.10 -12.30
C VAL A 297 9.97 32.14 -13.47
N VAL A 298 9.41 30.93 -13.43
CA VAL A 298 9.58 29.95 -14.51
C VAL A 298 9.01 30.46 -15.84
N LEU A 299 7.87 31.16 -15.83
CA LEU A 299 7.32 31.80 -17.02
C LEU A 299 8.32 32.81 -17.61
N VAL A 300 8.91 33.67 -16.78
CA VAL A 300 9.90 34.66 -17.22
C VAL A 300 11.11 33.96 -17.84
N GLU A 301 11.63 32.91 -17.22
CA GLU A 301 12.73 32.09 -17.77
C GLU A 301 12.40 31.51 -19.15
N LEU A 302 11.21 30.92 -19.29
CA LEU A 302 10.75 30.36 -20.57
C LEU A 302 10.58 31.47 -21.63
N LEU A 303 10.11 32.66 -21.24
CA LEU A 303 9.98 33.81 -22.14
C LEU A 303 11.34 34.36 -22.59
N VAL A 304 12.34 34.42 -21.73
CA VAL A 304 13.70 34.79 -22.14
C VAL A 304 14.19 33.87 -23.26
N LYS A 305 13.96 32.56 -23.11
CA LYS A 305 14.38 31.55 -24.09
C LYS A 305 13.64 31.66 -25.43
N HIS A 306 12.35 31.99 -25.44
CA HIS A 306 11.52 31.94 -26.65
C HIS A 306 11.23 33.30 -27.30
N CYS A 307 11.19 34.38 -26.53
CA CYS A 307 10.77 35.72 -26.96
C CYS A 307 11.84 36.81 -26.74
N GLY A 308 12.91 36.50 -25.99
CA GLY A 308 13.95 37.44 -25.62
C GLY A 308 13.61 38.32 -24.40
N LEU A 309 14.59 39.14 -24.00
CA LEU A 309 14.59 39.86 -22.73
C LEU A 309 13.47 40.91 -22.59
N LYS A 310 13.05 41.57 -23.68
CA LYS A 310 12.05 42.64 -23.63
C LYS A 310 10.67 42.15 -23.17
N VAL A 311 10.19 41.05 -23.77
CA VAL A 311 8.90 40.47 -23.40
C VAL A 311 8.97 39.89 -21.98
N ALA A 312 10.03 39.16 -21.67
CA ALA A 312 10.25 38.62 -20.34
C ALA A 312 10.24 39.71 -19.25
N ALA A 313 10.88 40.86 -19.50
CA ALA A 313 10.90 42.02 -18.62
C ALA A 313 9.51 42.64 -18.38
N GLN A 314 8.66 42.73 -19.41
CA GLN A 314 7.28 43.22 -19.27
C GLN A 314 6.44 42.33 -18.35
N TRP A 315 6.56 41.00 -18.52
CA TRP A 315 5.86 40.02 -17.69
C TRP A 315 6.39 39.97 -16.25
N ALA A 316 7.72 40.06 -16.08
CA ALA A 316 8.36 40.19 -14.77
C ALA A 316 7.88 41.44 -14.01
N LYS A 317 7.77 42.58 -14.72
CA LYS A 317 7.22 43.83 -14.16
C LYS A 317 5.75 43.69 -13.77
N HIS A 318 4.93 43.06 -14.63
CA HIS A 318 3.50 42.85 -14.39
C HIS A 318 3.26 42.06 -13.09
N TYR A 319 4.01 40.97 -12.87
CA TYR A 319 3.88 40.13 -11.68
C TYR A 319 4.73 40.56 -10.49
N ARG A 320 5.52 41.64 -10.62
CA ARG A 320 6.42 42.13 -9.56
C ARG A 320 7.36 41.04 -9.05
N VAL A 321 7.95 40.28 -9.96
CA VAL A 321 8.87 39.19 -9.63
C VAL A 321 10.11 39.76 -8.91
N PRO A 322 10.54 39.18 -7.76
CA PRO A 322 11.69 39.66 -7.01
C PRO A 322 12.99 39.66 -7.81
N ARG A 323 13.82 40.70 -7.65
CA ARG A 323 15.06 40.90 -8.42
C ARG A 323 16.04 39.72 -8.28
N ASP A 324 16.17 39.18 -7.08
CA ASP A 324 17.04 38.06 -6.74
C ASP A 324 16.65 36.75 -7.44
N ARG A 325 15.43 36.68 -7.95
CA ARG A 325 14.89 35.51 -8.66
C ARG A 325 14.77 35.70 -10.17
N LEU A 326 15.18 36.84 -10.69
CA LEU A 326 15.10 37.13 -12.13
C LEU A 326 16.28 36.54 -12.90
N PRO A 327 16.05 36.05 -14.13
CA PRO A 327 17.14 35.67 -15.03
C PRO A 327 18.04 36.87 -15.36
N MET A 328 19.31 36.58 -15.65
CA MET A 328 20.32 37.59 -15.98
C MET A 328 19.86 38.48 -17.16
N GLY A 329 20.04 39.79 -17.02
CA GLY A 329 19.68 40.80 -18.02
C GLY A 329 18.19 41.20 -18.05
N VAL A 330 17.31 40.48 -17.36
CA VAL A 330 15.88 40.85 -17.29
C VAL A 330 15.68 42.13 -16.47
N TRP A 331 16.37 42.24 -15.32
CA TRP A 331 16.30 43.42 -14.47
C TRP A 331 16.76 44.69 -15.20
N ASP A 332 17.92 44.65 -15.84
CA ASP A 332 18.46 45.81 -16.57
C ASP A 332 17.52 46.22 -17.71
N THR A 333 16.91 45.23 -18.39
CA THR A 333 15.91 45.49 -19.42
C THR A 333 14.64 46.11 -18.85
N MET A 334 14.20 45.71 -17.65
CA MET A 334 13.06 46.34 -16.95
C MET A 334 13.34 47.80 -16.58
N GLU A 335 14.56 48.11 -16.13
CA GLU A 335 14.99 49.48 -15.83
C GLU A 335 15.00 50.33 -17.10
N ILE A 336 15.62 49.84 -18.18
CA ILE A 336 15.65 50.53 -19.48
C ILE A 336 14.25 50.81 -20.02
N LEU A 337 13.34 49.82 -19.96
CA LEU A 337 11.96 49.96 -20.41
C LEU A 337 11.15 50.96 -19.57
N SER A 338 11.51 51.12 -18.29
CA SER A 338 10.87 52.08 -17.39
C SER A 338 11.38 53.51 -17.63
N SER A 339 12.64 53.65 -18.04
CA SER A 339 13.26 54.91 -18.45
C SER A 339 12.82 55.40 -19.83
N SER A 340 12.35 54.50 -20.70
CA SER A 340 11.86 54.83 -22.07
C SER A 340 10.35 55.13 -22.14
N GLN A 341 9.64 55.12 -21.01
CA GLN A 341 8.21 55.47 -20.90
C GLN A 341 7.96 56.81 -20.17
N LEU A 342 9.04 57.54 -19.85
CA LEU A 342 9.07 58.96 -19.49
C LEU A 342 9.56 59.73 -20.72
#